data_AF-A0A8J7TZT8-F1
#
_entry.id   AF-A0A8J7TZT8-F1
#
_cell.length_a   1.000
_cell.length_b   1.000
_cell.length_c   1.000
_cell.angle_alpha   90.00
_cell.angle_beta   90.00
_cell.angle_gamma   90.00
#
_symmetry.space_group_name_H-M   'P 1'
#
loop_
_entity.id
_entity.type
_entity.pdbx_description
1 polymer ?
#
loop_
_entity_poly.entity_id
_entity_poly.type
_entity_poly.pdbx_seq_one_letter_code
_entity_poly.pdbx_strand_id
1 'polypeptide(L)'
;KFVVRYRGRIDDGYSERMRPAPKTTRADVAAALDELLAGKPVTVPDTEAFGCPLPFEEKKPGGPATVTYYRDVLPILQKNCQSCHRTGEVGPFALETYRQAVKWADSLVTETEAGRMPPWKPVPNEHLAGQRSLSEKDKKTLAAWVEAGTPEGDKADTPPPVKFPRGWQLGTPDVVLEMPSDAVVAATGRDLFHCVVFPTHFDEDKYLSAIEVRPGNARVVHHTIQVIDTHGRARQLQERAQSKRKPTEADRGPGYSTHRGMGFLPEPSNGLGGWAPGLVPQRLPDGVGQRLPKDSDIVVQIHYHRTGKEEHDRTRLGLYFAKGPVREYLTAIPVTGLFWQVPPGAKEFKVDSSITLTEDVKLHWMVPHMHLLGKDIELLATRPGEKEKSLVKLPAWDYNWQEMYMLKEPMPLPKGTVLRVKATYDNSEGNPLNPNSPPKPVRFGEQTTNEMCFVFCGVSSPDPGWQKFRINWR
;
A
#
# COMPACT_ATOMS: atom_id res chain seq x y z
N LYS A 1 18.50 -19.56 -42.42
CA LYS A 1 17.33 -19.80 -41.54
C LYS A 1 17.83 -19.86 -40.11
N PHE A 2 17.32 -19.02 -39.21
CA PHE A 2 17.63 -19.15 -37.78
C PHE A 2 16.87 -20.35 -37.22
N VAL A 3 17.45 -21.04 -36.25
CA VAL A 3 16.78 -22.12 -35.52
C VAL A 3 16.77 -21.74 -34.06
N VAL A 4 15.58 -21.66 -33.46
CA VAL A 4 15.42 -21.40 -32.04
C VAL A 4 16.01 -22.58 -31.27
N ARG A 5 16.96 -22.30 -30.38
CA ARG A 5 17.62 -23.31 -29.52
C ARG A 5 17.04 -23.36 -28.12
N TYR A 6 16.50 -22.24 -27.66
CA TYR A 6 15.91 -22.07 -26.34
C TYR A 6 14.85 -20.97 -26.38
N ARG A 7 13.75 -21.15 -25.64
CA ARG A 7 12.72 -20.15 -25.38
C ARG A 7 12.24 -20.29 -23.94
N GLY A 8 12.10 -19.18 -23.21
CA GLY A 8 11.48 -19.20 -21.89
C GLY A 8 12.16 -18.26 -20.89
N ARG A 9 12.16 -18.64 -19.62
CA ARG A 9 12.67 -17.83 -18.50
C ARG A 9 14.19 -17.71 -18.50
N ILE A 10 14.73 -16.68 -17.85
CA ILE A 10 16.18 -16.56 -17.68
C ILE A 10 16.70 -17.60 -16.68
N ASP A 11 15.98 -17.73 -15.58
CA ASP A 11 16.22 -18.66 -14.48
C ASP A 11 14.90 -19.00 -13.76
N ASP A 12 14.98 -19.91 -12.80
CA ASP A 12 13.85 -20.32 -11.96
C ASP A 12 13.69 -19.49 -10.68
N GLY A 13 14.25 -18.27 -10.65
CA GLY A 13 14.21 -17.36 -9.51
C GLY A 13 12.82 -16.80 -9.18
N TYR A 14 11.82 -17.10 -10.01
CA TYR A 14 10.42 -16.77 -9.78
C TYR A 14 9.56 -18.02 -9.95
N SER A 15 8.62 -18.24 -9.02
CA SER A 15 7.66 -19.34 -9.11
C SER A 15 6.37 -18.92 -9.81
N GLU A 16 6.06 -17.62 -9.79
CA GLU A 16 4.93 -16.99 -10.48
C GLU A 16 5.31 -15.52 -10.80
N ARG A 17 4.47 -14.82 -11.56
CA ARG A 17 4.66 -13.38 -11.83
C ARG A 17 4.72 -12.60 -10.51
N MET A 18 5.79 -11.82 -10.32
CA MET A 18 6.06 -11.04 -9.10
C MET A 18 6.23 -11.88 -7.81
N ARG A 19 6.32 -13.22 -7.91
CA ARG A 19 6.53 -14.11 -6.78
C ARG A 19 7.93 -14.75 -6.86
N PRO A 20 8.92 -14.21 -6.13
CA PRO A 20 10.25 -14.79 -6.14
C PRO A 20 10.21 -16.22 -5.57
N ALA A 21 11.00 -17.11 -6.16
CA ALA A 21 11.25 -18.43 -5.61
C ALA A 21 12.18 -18.29 -4.38
N PRO A 22 12.06 -19.15 -3.36
CA PRO A 22 12.94 -19.10 -2.19
C PRO A 22 14.44 -19.23 -2.51
N LYS A 23 14.76 -19.84 -3.65
CA LYS A 23 16.11 -20.02 -4.18
C LYS A 23 16.05 -20.26 -5.68
N THR A 24 16.92 -19.60 -6.43
CA THR A 24 17.22 -19.96 -7.82
C THR A 24 18.05 -21.25 -7.82
N THR A 25 17.51 -22.32 -8.39
CA THR A 25 18.19 -23.61 -8.50
C THR A 25 18.72 -23.87 -9.91
N ARG A 26 18.26 -23.11 -10.90
CA ARG A 26 18.60 -23.31 -12.30
C ARG A 26 18.65 -22.00 -13.08
N ALA A 27 19.81 -21.74 -13.71
CA ALA A 27 19.98 -20.66 -14.67
C ALA A 27 19.72 -21.21 -16.09
N ASP A 28 18.45 -21.25 -16.51
CA ASP A 28 18.01 -21.94 -17.72
C ASP A 28 18.68 -21.43 -19.00
N VAL A 29 18.78 -20.10 -19.18
CA VAL A 29 19.46 -19.53 -20.36
C VAL A 29 20.95 -19.84 -20.35
N ALA A 30 21.61 -19.75 -19.19
CA ALA A 30 23.03 -20.05 -19.08
C ALA A 30 23.32 -21.52 -19.39
N ALA A 31 22.52 -22.45 -18.84
CA ALA A 31 22.64 -23.88 -19.13
C ALA A 31 22.42 -24.19 -20.62
N ALA A 32 21.42 -23.58 -21.24
CA ALA A 32 21.16 -23.75 -22.67
C ALA A 32 22.31 -23.21 -23.55
N LEU A 33 22.92 -22.09 -23.15
CA LEU A 33 24.09 -21.52 -23.82
C LEU A 33 25.32 -22.44 -23.66
N ASP A 34 25.58 -22.95 -22.46
CA ASP A 34 26.71 -23.85 -22.19
C ASP A 34 26.60 -25.14 -22.99
N GLU A 35 25.41 -25.74 -23.05
CA GLU A 35 25.14 -26.93 -23.86
C GLU A 35 25.34 -26.67 -25.35
N LEU A 36 24.81 -25.54 -25.85
CA LEU A 36 24.95 -25.15 -27.24
C LEU A 36 26.41 -24.89 -27.63
N LEU A 37 27.17 -24.18 -26.80
CA LEU A 37 28.58 -23.88 -27.02
C LEU A 37 29.46 -25.14 -26.93
N ALA A 38 29.06 -26.11 -26.11
CA ALA A 38 29.70 -27.42 -26.03
C ALA A 38 29.33 -28.37 -27.20
N GLY A 39 28.52 -27.91 -28.17
CA GLY A 39 28.05 -28.73 -29.30
C GLY A 39 27.03 -29.81 -28.90
N LYS A 40 26.42 -29.70 -27.72
CA LYS A 40 25.42 -30.63 -27.20
C LYS A 40 24.01 -30.15 -27.55
N PRO A 41 23.02 -31.06 -27.63
CA PRO A 41 21.62 -30.65 -27.68
C PRO A 41 21.24 -29.92 -26.38
N VAL A 42 20.38 -28.91 -26.49
CA VAL A 42 19.83 -28.20 -25.33
C VAL A 42 18.84 -29.11 -24.62
N THR A 43 19.10 -29.42 -23.35
CA THR A 43 18.34 -30.43 -22.58
C THR A 43 16.94 -29.94 -22.21
N VAL A 44 16.78 -28.64 -21.97
CA VAL A 44 15.47 -28.00 -21.71
C VAL A 44 15.32 -26.82 -22.67
N PRO A 45 14.76 -27.06 -23.88
CA PRO A 45 14.68 -26.04 -24.91
C PRO A 45 13.50 -25.07 -24.73
N ASP A 46 12.52 -25.41 -23.89
CA ASP A 46 11.34 -24.60 -23.60
C ASP A 46 11.06 -24.58 -22.09
N THR A 47 10.76 -23.39 -21.55
CA THR A 47 10.30 -23.20 -20.17
C THR A 47 9.23 -22.13 -20.11
N GLU A 48 8.35 -22.23 -19.10
CA GLU A 48 7.38 -21.18 -18.83
C GLU A 48 8.08 -19.92 -18.29
N ALA A 49 7.86 -18.78 -18.96
CA ALA A 49 8.38 -17.50 -18.54
C ALA A 49 7.33 -16.72 -17.73
N PHE A 50 7.64 -16.41 -16.47
CA PHE A 50 6.82 -15.56 -15.63
C PHE A 50 7.10 -14.09 -15.94
N GLY A 51 6.15 -13.40 -16.57
CA GLY A 51 6.32 -12.00 -16.98
C GLY A 51 5.01 -11.36 -17.46
N CYS A 52 5.09 -10.13 -17.97
CA CYS A 52 3.94 -9.54 -18.67
C CYS A 52 3.72 -10.33 -19.98
N PRO A 53 2.55 -10.91 -20.23
CA PRO A 53 2.26 -11.47 -21.55
C PRO A 53 2.41 -10.35 -22.59
N LEU A 54 3.15 -10.61 -23.66
CA LEU A 54 3.25 -9.73 -24.81
C LEU A 54 2.15 -10.17 -25.78
N PRO A 55 1.01 -9.46 -25.89
CA PRO A 55 0.00 -9.83 -26.86
C PRO A 55 0.51 -9.44 -28.24
N PHE A 56 0.94 -10.43 -29.02
CA PHE A 56 1.44 -10.24 -30.38
C PHE A 56 0.35 -10.38 -31.44
N GLU A 57 -0.82 -10.94 -31.10
CA GLU A 57 -1.92 -11.12 -32.04
C GLU A 57 -3.18 -10.39 -31.56
N GLU A 58 -3.76 -9.58 -32.44
CA GLU A 58 -5.12 -9.07 -32.26
C GLU A 58 -6.08 -10.26 -32.24
N LYS A 59 -6.68 -10.54 -31.07
CA LYS A 59 -7.75 -11.53 -30.97
C LYS A 59 -8.92 -11.05 -31.83
N LYS A 60 -9.21 -11.78 -32.91
CA LYS A 60 -10.37 -11.50 -33.76
C LYS A 60 -11.65 -11.92 -32.99
N PRO A 61 -12.69 -11.06 -32.92
CA PRO A 61 -13.90 -11.39 -32.17
C PRO A 61 -14.57 -12.66 -32.70
N GLY A 62 -14.88 -13.58 -31.79
CA GLY A 62 -15.53 -14.86 -32.07
C GLY A 62 -17.04 -14.72 -32.05
N GLY A 63 -17.63 -14.19 -33.12
CA GLY A 63 -19.09 -14.15 -33.30
C GLY A 63 -19.85 -13.06 -32.51
N PRO A 64 -21.20 -13.05 -32.56
CA PRO A 64 -22.02 -12.01 -31.93
C PRO A 64 -21.84 -12.02 -30.40
N ALA A 65 -21.27 -10.95 -29.87
CA ALA A 65 -20.89 -10.89 -28.47
C ALA A 65 -22.02 -10.39 -27.57
N THR A 66 -22.28 -11.14 -26.49
CA THR A 66 -23.20 -10.77 -25.41
C THR A 66 -22.59 -9.75 -24.45
N VAL A 67 -21.27 -9.57 -24.45
CA VAL A 67 -20.50 -8.62 -23.63
C VAL A 67 -19.67 -7.73 -24.55
N THR A 68 -19.68 -6.42 -24.35
CA THR A 68 -18.91 -5.46 -25.17
C THR A 68 -18.15 -4.45 -24.32
N TYR A 69 -17.14 -3.81 -24.90
CA TYR A 69 -16.31 -2.86 -24.17
C TYR A 69 -17.11 -1.67 -23.66
N TYR A 70 -17.80 -0.93 -24.54
CA TYR A 70 -18.47 0.31 -24.15
C TYR A 70 -19.61 0.08 -23.15
N ARG A 71 -20.44 -0.93 -23.38
CA ARG A 71 -21.61 -1.20 -22.53
C ARG A 71 -21.25 -1.86 -21.20
N ASP A 72 -20.36 -2.85 -21.21
CA ASP A 72 -20.23 -3.78 -20.07
C ASP A 72 -18.88 -3.63 -19.34
N VAL A 73 -17.77 -3.44 -20.07
CA VAL A 73 -16.42 -3.40 -19.47
C VAL A 73 -16.02 -2.01 -19.01
N LEU A 74 -16.28 -0.98 -19.82
CA LEU A 74 -15.90 0.40 -19.50
C LEU A 74 -16.49 0.89 -18.16
N PRO A 75 -17.75 0.60 -17.79
CA PRO A 75 -18.26 0.93 -16.45
C PRO A 75 -17.45 0.28 -15.31
N ILE A 76 -17.01 -0.97 -15.48
CA ILE A 76 -16.19 -1.69 -14.50
C ILE A 76 -14.82 -1.00 -14.36
N LEU A 77 -14.18 -0.68 -15.49
CA LEU A 77 -12.87 -0.01 -15.51
C LEU A 77 -12.96 1.41 -14.91
N GLN A 78 -13.97 2.18 -15.28
CA GLN A 78 -14.22 3.52 -14.74
C GLN A 78 -14.38 3.50 -13.21
N LYS A 79 -15.15 2.55 -12.69
CA LYS A 79 -15.46 2.44 -11.26
C LYS A 79 -14.26 1.94 -10.44
N ASN A 80 -13.54 0.93 -10.93
CA ASN A 80 -12.62 0.15 -10.11
C ASN A 80 -11.14 0.33 -10.48
N CYS A 81 -10.84 0.77 -11.71
CA CYS A 81 -9.47 0.78 -12.24
C CYS A 81 -8.95 2.18 -12.56
N GLN A 82 -9.79 3.07 -13.12
CA GLN A 82 -9.37 4.36 -13.64
C GLN A 82 -8.97 5.39 -12.57
N SER A 83 -9.24 5.12 -11.29
CA SER A 83 -8.66 5.94 -10.20
C SER A 83 -7.12 5.91 -10.22
N CYS A 84 -6.54 4.75 -10.57
CA CYS A 84 -5.08 4.56 -10.66
C CYS A 84 -4.61 4.39 -12.11
N HIS A 85 -5.36 3.67 -12.95
CA HIS A 85 -5.02 3.36 -14.34
C HIS A 85 -5.58 4.41 -15.31
N ARG A 86 -5.19 5.66 -15.11
CA ARG A 86 -5.44 6.77 -16.05
C ARG A 86 -4.17 7.58 -16.25
N THR A 87 -4.12 8.32 -17.35
CA THR A 87 -2.94 9.10 -17.72
C THR A 87 -2.52 10.05 -16.60
N GLY A 88 -1.24 9.99 -16.21
CA GLY A 88 -0.66 10.85 -15.16
C GLY A 88 -0.81 10.34 -13.72
N GLU A 89 -1.47 9.20 -13.51
CA GLU A 89 -1.60 8.57 -12.20
C GLU A 89 -0.63 7.40 -12.00
N VAL A 90 -0.69 6.80 -10.81
CA VAL A 90 0.23 5.75 -10.34
C VAL A 90 0.20 4.43 -11.11
N GLY A 91 -0.88 4.16 -11.85
CA GLY A 91 -0.96 2.96 -12.68
C GLY A 91 0.11 2.98 -13.78
N PRO A 92 0.84 1.87 -14.01
CA PRO A 92 1.93 1.82 -15.00
C PRO A 92 1.45 1.99 -16.45
N PHE A 93 0.13 1.91 -16.67
CA PHE A 93 -0.55 2.12 -17.95
C PHE A 93 -1.98 2.63 -17.70
N ALA A 94 -2.53 3.32 -18.70
CA ALA A 94 -3.91 3.80 -18.69
C ALA A 94 -4.91 2.74 -19.20
N LEU A 95 -6.15 2.82 -18.74
CA LEU A 95 -7.31 2.00 -19.11
C LEU A 95 -8.52 2.88 -19.47
N GLU A 96 -8.26 4.02 -20.10
CA GLU A 96 -9.25 5.07 -20.44
C GLU A 96 -9.96 4.81 -21.77
N THR A 97 -9.37 3.98 -22.64
CA THR A 97 -9.86 3.71 -24.00
C THR A 97 -9.89 2.22 -24.33
N TYR A 98 -10.70 1.84 -25.31
CA TYR A 98 -10.78 0.46 -25.82
C TYR A 98 -9.39 -0.09 -26.19
N ARG A 99 -8.64 0.65 -27.02
CA ARG A 99 -7.30 0.25 -27.47
C ARG A 99 -6.33 0.02 -26.32
N GLN A 100 -6.45 0.79 -25.24
CA GLN A 100 -5.65 0.58 -24.04
C GLN A 100 -6.07 -0.70 -23.32
N ALA A 101 -7.38 -0.92 -23.11
CA ALA A 101 -7.89 -2.10 -22.43
C ALA A 101 -7.54 -3.41 -23.18
N VAL A 102 -7.65 -3.45 -24.51
CA VAL A 102 -7.33 -4.65 -25.32
C VAL A 102 -5.87 -5.07 -25.14
N LYS A 103 -4.94 -4.10 -25.11
CA LYS A 103 -3.50 -4.38 -24.89
C LYS A 103 -3.20 -5.08 -23.57
N TRP A 104 -4.08 -4.94 -22.58
CA TRP A 104 -3.89 -5.50 -21.25
C TRP A 104 -4.98 -6.52 -20.90
N ALA A 105 -5.79 -6.96 -21.86
CA ALA A 105 -7.00 -7.73 -21.60
C ALA A 105 -6.73 -9.04 -20.84
N ASP A 106 -5.72 -9.80 -21.26
CA ASP A 106 -5.32 -11.03 -20.57
C ASP A 106 -4.81 -10.75 -19.15
N SER A 107 -4.02 -9.69 -18.99
CA SER A 107 -3.56 -9.27 -17.65
C SER A 107 -4.72 -8.78 -16.78
N LEU A 108 -5.72 -8.09 -17.33
CA LEU A 108 -6.90 -7.67 -16.59
C LEU A 108 -7.60 -8.88 -15.99
N VAL A 109 -7.82 -9.94 -16.77
CA VAL A 109 -8.45 -11.18 -16.29
C VAL A 109 -7.56 -11.86 -15.25
N THR A 110 -6.29 -12.10 -15.56
CA THR A 110 -5.36 -12.79 -14.64
C THR A 110 -5.24 -12.08 -13.28
N GLU A 111 -5.10 -10.75 -13.27
CA GLU A 111 -4.92 -9.98 -12.03
C GLU A 111 -6.22 -9.83 -11.23
N THR A 112 -7.37 -9.75 -11.91
CA THR A 112 -8.67 -9.62 -11.23
C THR A 112 -9.21 -10.96 -10.71
N GLU A 113 -8.99 -12.06 -11.42
CA GLU A 113 -9.31 -13.41 -10.96
C GLU A 113 -8.47 -13.81 -9.74
N ALA A 114 -7.18 -13.47 -9.75
CA ALA A 114 -6.29 -13.70 -8.62
C ALA A 114 -6.56 -12.77 -7.43
N GLY A 115 -7.47 -11.79 -7.55
CA GLY A 115 -7.76 -10.81 -6.50
C GLY A 115 -6.59 -9.89 -6.17
N ARG A 116 -5.60 -9.77 -7.06
CA ARG A 116 -4.47 -8.85 -6.91
C ARG A 116 -4.85 -7.42 -7.28
N MET A 117 -5.77 -7.27 -8.25
CA MET A 117 -6.26 -5.98 -8.70
C MET A 117 -7.80 -5.90 -8.67
N PRO A 118 -8.34 -4.72 -8.35
CA PRO A 118 -7.73 -3.62 -7.63
C PRO A 118 -7.25 -4.06 -6.25
N PRO A 119 -6.24 -3.40 -5.69
CA PRO A 119 -5.78 -3.71 -4.34
C PRO A 119 -6.90 -3.44 -3.34
N TRP A 120 -7.41 -4.50 -2.71
CA TRP A 120 -8.34 -4.44 -1.58
C TRP A 120 -8.25 -5.75 -0.80
N LYS A 121 -7.47 -5.75 0.29
CA LYS A 121 -7.18 -6.94 1.10
C LYS A 121 -8.26 -7.30 2.13
N PRO A 122 -9.07 -6.36 2.67
CA PRO A 122 -10.10 -6.72 3.63
C PRO A 122 -11.20 -7.59 3.04
N VAL A 123 -11.75 -8.48 3.85
CA VAL A 123 -13.06 -9.11 3.55
C VAL A 123 -14.14 -8.04 3.35
N PRO A 124 -15.19 -8.30 2.56
CA PRO A 124 -16.31 -7.35 2.40
C PRO A 124 -16.86 -6.88 3.75
N ASN A 125 -16.95 -5.57 3.92
CA ASN A 125 -17.40 -4.96 5.16
C ASN A 125 -18.13 -3.65 4.85
N GLU A 126 -19.44 -3.61 5.06
CA GLU A 126 -20.28 -2.47 4.70
C GLU A 126 -19.91 -1.14 5.39
N HIS A 127 -19.20 -1.19 6.51
CA HIS A 127 -18.75 0.00 7.24
C HIS A 127 -17.50 0.64 6.63
N LEU A 128 -16.70 -0.10 5.85
CA LEU A 128 -15.51 0.45 5.21
C LEU A 128 -15.87 1.30 4.00
N ALA A 129 -15.33 2.51 3.95
CA ALA A 129 -15.40 3.40 2.80
C ALA A 129 -14.42 2.96 1.70
N GLY A 130 -14.71 3.34 0.46
CA GLY A 130 -13.78 3.15 -0.65
C GLY A 130 -13.48 1.69 -1.02
N GLN A 131 -14.42 0.77 -0.82
CA GLN A 131 -14.25 -0.63 -1.25
C GLN A 131 -14.04 -0.72 -2.78
N ARG A 132 -12.89 -1.28 -3.19
CA ARG A 132 -12.48 -1.42 -4.60
C ARG A 132 -12.48 -2.86 -5.11
N SER A 133 -12.99 -3.81 -4.32
CA SER A 133 -13.07 -5.21 -4.75
C SER A 133 -14.06 -5.37 -5.91
N LEU A 134 -13.70 -6.18 -6.90
CA LEU A 134 -14.64 -6.56 -7.96
C LEU A 134 -15.65 -7.57 -7.43
N SER A 135 -16.91 -7.41 -7.85
CA SER A 135 -17.91 -8.46 -7.68
C SER A 135 -17.58 -9.66 -8.57
N GLU A 136 -18.05 -10.85 -8.21
CA GLU A 136 -17.91 -12.05 -9.05
C GLU A 136 -18.57 -11.86 -10.43
N LYS A 137 -19.61 -11.01 -10.51
CA LYS A 137 -20.23 -10.64 -11.78
C LYS A 137 -19.27 -9.81 -12.64
N ASP A 138 -18.59 -8.83 -12.06
CA ASP A 138 -17.66 -7.96 -12.79
C ASP A 138 -16.46 -8.77 -13.31
N LYS A 139 -15.90 -9.65 -12.49
CA LYS A 139 -14.82 -10.57 -12.91
C LYS A 139 -15.24 -11.44 -14.09
N LYS A 140 -16.43 -12.07 -14.00
CA LYS A 140 -16.98 -12.88 -15.10
C LYS A 140 -17.24 -12.07 -16.37
N THR A 141 -17.64 -10.81 -16.23
CA THR A 141 -17.86 -9.91 -17.37
C THR A 141 -16.54 -9.61 -18.07
N LEU A 142 -15.48 -9.30 -17.32
CA LEU A 142 -14.13 -9.12 -17.88
C LEU A 142 -13.64 -10.40 -18.58
N ALA A 143 -13.76 -11.55 -17.93
CA ALA A 143 -13.36 -12.85 -18.51
C ALA A 143 -14.12 -13.15 -19.81
N ALA A 144 -15.45 -13.02 -19.81
CA ALA A 144 -16.29 -13.26 -20.99
C ALA A 144 -15.96 -12.30 -22.15
N TRP A 145 -15.65 -11.04 -21.85
CA TRP A 145 -15.21 -10.08 -22.87
C TRP A 145 -13.89 -10.50 -23.52
N VAL A 146 -12.92 -10.98 -22.73
CA VAL A 146 -11.63 -11.46 -23.25
C VAL A 146 -11.77 -12.77 -24.03
N GLU A 147 -12.58 -13.70 -23.53
CA GLU A 147 -12.90 -14.96 -24.20
C GLU A 147 -13.57 -14.75 -25.57
N ALA A 148 -14.47 -13.76 -25.66
CA ALA A 148 -15.14 -13.39 -26.91
C ALA A 148 -14.24 -12.64 -27.92
N GLY A 149 -12.95 -12.44 -27.62
CA GLY A 149 -12.02 -11.72 -28.50
C GLY A 149 -12.12 -10.21 -28.38
N THR A 150 -12.46 -9.70 -27.20
CA THR A 150 -12.48 -8.26 -26.86
C THR A 150 -13.35 -7.38 -27.79
N PRO A 151 -14.63 -7.73 -28.04
CA PRO A 151 -15.53 -6.93 -28.88
C PRO A 151 -15.68 -5.49 -28.36
N GLU A 152 -15.50 -4.50 -29.24
CA GLU A 152 -15.59 -3.07 -28.88
C GLU A 152 -17.03 -2.66 -28.53
N GLY A 153 -18.01 -3.12 -29.31
CA GLY A 153 -19.42 -2.74 -29.17
C GLY A 153 -19.76 -1.39 -29.81
N ASP A 154 -20.98 -0.91 -29.58
CA ASP A 154 -21.43 0.40 -30.08
C ASP A 154 -20.92 1.51 -29.16
N LYS A 155 -20.31 2.54 -29.76
CA LYS A 155 -19.85 3.72 -29.03
C LYS A 155 -21.02 4.52 -28.43
N ALA A 156 -22.24 4.38 -28.95
CA ALA A 156 -23.44 4.97 -28.37
C ALA A 156 -23.74 4.44 -26.94
N ASP A 157 -23.27 3.23 -26.60
CA ASP A 157 -23.42 2.64 -25.27
C ASP A 157 -22.39 3.16 -24.25
N THR A 158 -21.54 4.13 -24.63
CA THR A 158 -20.47 4.65 -23.77
C THR A 158 -21.07 5.30 -22.51
N PRO A 159 -20.75 4.82 -21.29
CA PRO A 159 -21.15 5.48 -20.06
C PRO A 159 -20.50 6.87 -19.97
N PRO A 160 -21.18 7.86 -19.34
CA PRO A 160 -20.58 9.16 -19.07
C PRO A 160 -19.22 8.99 -18.37
N PRO A 161 -18.14 9.64 -18.85
CA PRO A 161 -16.84 9.55 -18.20
C PRO A 161 -16.89 9.98 -16.74
N VAL A 162 -16.27 9.18 -15.87
CA VAL A 162 -16.06 9.58 -14.47
C VAL A 162 -15.19 10.82 -14.42
N LYS A 163 -15.67 11.84 -13.70
CA LYS A 163 -14.91 13.06 -13.45
C LYS A 163 -13.96 12.83 -12.28
N PHE A 164 -12.68 12.68 -12.57
CA PHE A 164 -11.66 12.66 -11.54
C PHE A 164 -11.24 14.10 -11.18
N PRO A 165 -11.12 14.43 -9.89
CA PRO A 165 -10.56 15.71 -9.49
C PRO A 165 -9.13 15.84 -10.04
N ARG A 166 -8.79 17.01 -10.58
CA ARG A 166 -7.42 17.35 -10.99
C ARG A 166 -6.76 18.13 -9.85
N GLY A 167 -5.53 17.76 -9.52
CA GLY A 167 -4.79 18.39 -8.43
C GLY A 167 -5.19 17.80 -7.08
N TRP A 168 -5.77 18.63 -6.22
CA TRP A 168 -6.17 18.25 -4.86
C TRP A 168 -7.59 17.67 -4.83
N GLN A 169 -7.74 16.44 -4.38
CA GLN A 169 -9.00 15.71 -4.38
C GLN A 169 -10.02 16.30 -3.41
N LEU A 170 -9.58 16.86 -2.28
CA LEU A 170 -10.46 17.50 -1.29
C LEU A 170 -10.76 18.98 -1.59
N GLY A 171 -10.36 19.49 -2.76
CA GLY A 171 -10.42 20.92 -3.12
C GLY A 171 -9.16 21.66 -2.71
N THR A 172 -9.16 23.00 -2.75
CA THR A 172 -7.98 23.80 -2.40
C THR A 172 -7.58 23.60 -0.93
N PRO A 173 -6.32 23.21 -0.62
CA PRO A 173 -5.81 23.17 0.75
C PRO A 173 -5.72 24.56 1.38
N ASP A 174 -5.84 24.62 2.70
CA ASP A 174 -5.62 25.86 3.44
C ASP A 174 -4.13 26.23 3.45
N VAL A 175 -3.25 25.22 3.52
CA VAL A 175 -1.80 25.36 3.40
C VAL A 175 -1.24 24.25 2.51
N VAL A 176 -0.29 24.60 1.64
CA VAL A 176 0.49 23.62 0.87
C VAL A 176 1.93 23.65 1.35
N LEU A 177 2.43 22.50 1.82
CA LEU A 177 3.84 22.30 2.14
C LEU A 177 4.50 21.54 0.98
N GLU A 178 5.65 22.01 0.50
CA GLU A 178 6.34 21.45 -0.66
C GLU A 178 7.81 21.16 -0.34
N MET A 179 8.33 20.08 -0.90
CA MET A 179 9.75 19.78 -0.83
C MET A 179 10.59 20.94 -1.39
N PRO A 180 11.64 21.38 -0.68
CA PRO A 180 12.41 22.56 -1.08
C PRO A 180 13.20 22.34 -2.38
N SER A 181 13.49 21.08 -2.73
CA SER A 181 14.11 20.67 -4.00
C SER A 181 13.73 19.22 -4.31
N ASP A 182 14.02 18.76 -5.53
CA ASP A 182 13.77 17.38 -5.93
C ASP A 182 14.58 16.39 -5.08
N ALA A 183 13.95 15.29 -4.71
CA ALA A 183 14.65 14.05 -4.39
C ALA A 183 14.97 13.32 -5.70
N VAL A 184 16.23 12.93 -5.87
CA VAL A 184 16.72 12.09 -6.95
C VAL A 184 16.84 10.66 -6.42
N VAL A 185 16.11 9.76 -7.04
CA VAL A 185 16.12 8.32 -6.77
C VAL A 185 16.94 7.65 -7.87
N ALA A 186 18.03 7.00 -7.51
CA ALA A 186 18.89 6.36 -8.50
C ALA A 186 18.22 5.16 -9.18
N ALA A 187 18.70 4.81 -10.37
CA ALA A 187 18.18 3.74 -11.21
C ALA A 187 18.14 2.36 -10.53
N THR A 188 19.16 2.05 -9.73
CA THR A 188 19.38 0.74 -9.13
C THR A 188 19.78 0.87 -7.67
N GLY A 189 19.54 -0.19 -6.89
CA GLY A 189 19.86 -0.24 -5.47
C GLY A 189 18.71 -0.86 -4.68
N ARG A 190 18.83 -0.88 -3.36
CA ARG A 190 17.72 -1.25 -2.48
C ARG A 190 16.66 -0.15 -2.48
N ASP A 191 15.45 -0.51 -2.06
CA ASP A 191 14.39 0.46 -1.78
C ASP A 191 14.88 1.56 -0.85
N LEU A 192 14.44 2.78 -1.12
CA LEU A 192 14.88 3.99 -0.44
C LEU A 192 13.77 4.49 0.47
N PHE A 193 14.03 4.49 1.78
CA PHE A 193 13.17 5.13 2.77
C PHE A 193 13.78 6.48 3.14
N HIS A 194 13.09 7.56 2.78
CA HIS A 194 13.62 8.91 2.87
C HIS A 194 12.67 9.82 3.64
N CYS A 195 13.15 10.40 4.74
CA CYS A 195 12.40 11.33 5.55
C CYS A 195 12.64 12.76 5.07
N VAL A 196 11.57 13.43 4.64
CA VAL A 196 11.54 14.86 4.33
C VAL A 196 10.93 15.61 5.51
N VAL A 197 11.55 16.72 5.90
CA VAL A 197 11.11 17.58 7.00
C VAL A 197 10.38 18.80 6.46
N PHE A 198 9.18 19.05 6.93
CA PHE A 198 8.35 20.21 6.58
C PHE A 198 8.07 21.05 7.85
N PRO A 199 8.87 22.08 8.11
CA PRO A 199 8.59 23.02 9.19
C PRO A 199 7.29 23.78 8.94
N THR A 200 6.40 23.82 9.94
CA THR A 200 5.07 24.45 9.77
C THR A 200 5.09 25.95 10.05
N HIS A 201 5.94 26.39 11.00
CA HIS A 201 6.06 27.78 11.44
C HIS A 201 4.73 28.44 11.86
N PHE A 202 3.76 27.65 12.34
CA PHE A 202 2.51 28.21 12.86
C PHE A 202 2.71 28.78 14.27
N ASP A 203 2.18 29.97 14.52
CA ASP A 203 2.28 30.65 15.83
C ASP A 203 1.33 30.08 16.90
N GLU A 204 0.34 29.29 16.48
CA GLU A 204 -0.68 28.67 17.32
C GLU A 204 -0.99 27.24 16.89
N ASP A 205 -1.52 26.43 17.82
CA ASP A 205 -1.97 25.09 17.52
C ASP A 205 -3.07 25.14 16.44
N LYS A 206 -2.91 24.31 15.41
CA LYS A 206 -3.93 24.11 14.37
C LYS A 206 -4.60 22.76 14.56
N TYR A 207 -5.79 22.61 14.00
CA TYR A 207 -6.51 21.34 14.03
C TYR A 207 -6.80 20.91 12.61
N LEU A 208 -6.22 19.80 12.20
CA LEU A 208 -6.38 19.23 10.87
C LEU A 208 -7.74 18.51 10.78
N SER A 209 -8.49 18.80 9.73
CA SER A 209 -9.62 17.98 9.28
C SER A 209 -9.20 16.98 8.22
N ALA A 210 -8.10 17.22 7.49
CA ALA A 210 -7.50 16.25 6.57
C ALA A 210 -6.04 16.60 6.28
N ILE A 211 -5.30 15.59 5.84
CA ILE A 211 -4.03 15.74 5.13
C ILE A 211 -4.15 15.01 3.79
N GLU A 212 -3.68 15.64 2.73
CA GLU A 212 -3.60 15.04 1.40
C GLU A 212 -2.14 15.04 0.93
N VAL A 213 -1.60 13.86 0.64
CA VAL A 213 -0.27 13.74 0.05
C VAL A 213 -0.39 13.66 -1.45
N ARG A 214 0.41 14.46 -2.14
CA ARG A 214 0.51 14.45 -3.58
C ARG A 214 1.96 14.19 -4.02
N PRO A 215 2.27 12.95 -4.42
CA PRO A 215 3.55 12.63 -5.03
C PRO A 215 3.88 13.56 -6.19
N GLY A 216 5.14 13.97 -6.32
CA GLY A 216 5.64 14.65 -7.51
C GLY A 216 5.85 13.68 -8.66
N ASN A 217 6.21 12.43 -8.32
CA ASN A 217 6.38 11.33 -9.26
C ASN A 217 5.75 10.04 -8.72
N ALA A 218 4.51 9.79 -9.16
CA ALA A 218 3.74 8.61 -8.78
C ALA A 218 4.36 7.28 -9.25
N ARG A 219 5.37 7.30 -10.14
CA ARG A 219 6.05 6.08 -10.60
C ARG A 219 7.02 5.52 -9.56
N VAL A 220 7.55 6.37 -8.68
CA VAL A 220 8.56 5.99 -7.69
C VAL A 220 8.04 6.05 -6.27
N VAL A 221 7.08 6.92 -5.93
CA VAL A 221 6.53 6.99 -4.57
C VAL A 221 5.59 5.80 -4.34
N HIS A 222 6.05 4.83 -3.55
CA HIS A 222 5.28 3.62 -3.24
C HIS A 222 4.28 3.84 -2.12
N HIS A 223 4.70 4.48 -1.03
CA HIS A 223 3.83 4.97 0.03
C HIS A 223 4.55 6.02 0.86
N THR A 224 3.80 6.67 1.73
CA THR A 224 4.35 7.63 2.69
C THR A 224 3.75 7.42 4.07
N ILE A 225 4.51 7.78 5.10
CA ILE A 225 4.09 7.81 6.50
C ILE A 225 4.38 9.22 7.02
N GLN A 226 3.40 9.85 7.67
CA GLN A 226 3.54 11.20 8.20
C GLN A 226 3.44 11.20 9.72
N VAL A 227 4.33 11.94 10.38
CA VAL A 227 4.27 12.18 11.83
C VAL A 227 4.54 13.64 12.15
N ILE A 228 4.14 14.07 13.35
CA ILE A 228 4.49 15.37 13.93
C ILE A 228 5.75 15.22 14.78
N ASP A 229 6.71 16.11 14.58
CA ASP A 229 7.86 16.28 15.44
C ASP A 229 7.79 17.64 16.16
N THR A 230 7.59 17.58 17.47
CA THR A 230 7.49 18.74 18.38
C THR A 230 8.83 19.14 18.98
N HIS A 231 9.90 18.39 18.71
CA HIS A 231 11.20 18.55 19.36
C HIS A 231 12.34 18.87 18.38
N GLY A 232 12.05 18.96 17.07
CA GLY A 232 13.05 19.22 16.03
C GLY A 232 14.09 18.11 15.87
N ARG A 233 13.76 16.87 16.27
CA ARG A 233 14.62 15.68 16.10
C ARG A 233 14.90 15.40 14.63
N ALA A 234 13.91 15.54 13.76
CA ALA A 234 14.04 15.34 12.33
C ALA A 234 14.94 16.39 11.68
N ARG A 235 14.89 17.66 12.12
CA ARG A 235 15.84 18.70 11.69
C ARG A 235 17.27 18.35 12.09
N GLN A 236 17.49 17.88 13.32
CA GLN A 236 18.82 17.42 13.77
C GLN A 236 19.33 16.23 12.94
N LEU A 237 18.46 15.25 12.63
CA LEU A 237 18.81 14.12 11.77
C LEU A 237 19.14 14.56 10.34
N GLN A 238 18.38 15.51 9.80
CA GLN A 238 18.63 16.11 8.49
C GLN A 238 20.01 16.81 8.46
N GLU A 239 20.32 17.67 9.41
CA GLU A 239 21.62 18.35 9.51
C GLU A 239 22.78 17.35 9.61
N ARG A 240 22.60 16.30 10.42
CA ARG A 240 23.59 15.23 10.57
C ARG A 240 23.79 14.43 9.27
N ALA A 241 22.72 14.17 8.52
CA ALA A 241 22.81 13.49 7.24
C ALA A 241 23.50 14.37 6.20
N GLN A 242 23.12 15.65 6.13
CA GLN A 242 23.70 16.62 5.20
C GLN A 242 25.20 16.82 5.43
N SER A 243 25.65 16.93 6.68
CA SER A 243 27.08 17.06 7.00
C SER A 243 27.93 15.84 6.62
N LYS A 244 27.31 14.67 6.43
CA LYS A 244 27.99 13.42 6.04
C LYS A 244 27.85 13.08 4.56
N ARG A 245 27.06 13.85 3.83
CA ARG A 245 26.68 13.55 2.45
C ARG A 245 27.90 13.63 1.54
N LYS A 246 28.14 12.57 0.77
CA LYS A 246 29.20 12.55 -0.23
C LYS A 246 28.66 13.00 -1.59
N PRO A 247 29.44 13.77 -2.39
CA PRO A 247 29.05 14.15 -3.75
C PRO A 247 28.77 12.95 -4.68
N THR A 248 29.32 11.79 -4.36
CA THR A 248 29.18 10.54 -5.14
C THR A 248 27.93 9.73 -4.78
N GLU A 249 27.11 10.16 -3.82
CA GLU A 249 25.87 9.46 -3.49
C GLU A 249 24.89 9.54 -4.67
N ALA A 250 24.38 8.38 -5.08
CA ALA A 250 23.47 8.27 -6.20
C ALA A 250 22.10 8.87 -5.84
N ASP A 251 21.55 8.48 -4.68
CA ASP A 251 20.34 9.07 -4.12
C ASP A 251 20.65 10.42 -3.48
N ARG A 252 19.83 11.43 -3.77
CA ARG A 252 20.11 12.83 -3.43
C ARG A 252 18.79 13.56 -3.13
N GLY A 253 18.83 14.62 -2.32
CA GLY A 253 17.62 15.41 -2.07
C GLY A 253 17.62 16.09 -0.70
N PRO A 254 16.54 16.80 -0.35
CA PRO A 254 16.32 17.34 0.99
C PRO A 254 15.82 16.26 1.94
N GLY A 255 16.26 16.30 3.21
CA GLY A 255 15.90 15.30 4.20
C GLY A 255 17.06 14.36 4.54
N TYR A 256 16.70 13.18 5.00
CA TYR A 256 17.64 12.13 5.40
C TYR A 256 17.07 10.74 5.13
N SER A 257 17.94 9.81 4.76
CA SER A 257 17.52 8.44 4.54
C SER A 257 17.59 7.65 5.84
N THR A 258 16.55 6.86 6.11
CA THR A 258 16.53 5.93 7.23
C THR A 258 16.52 4.50 6.68
N HIS A 259 17.00 3.57 7.49
CA HIS A 259 16.82 2.15 7.19
C HIS A 259 15.60 1.58 7.92
N ARG A 260 14.98 2.38 8.81
CA ARG A 260 13.94 1.99 9.76
C ARG A 260 13.20 3.24 10.24
N GLY A 261 11.87 3.22 10.23
CA GLY A 261 11.03 4.27 10.82
C GLY A 261 11.49 5.70 10.54
N MET A 262 11.15 6.64 11.42
CA MET A 262 11.51 8.04 11.24
C MET A 262 12.97 8.35 11.62
N GLY A 263 13.74 7.35 12.05
CA GLY A 263 15.04 7.55 12.71
C GLY A 263 14.95 8.02 14.17
N PHE A 264 13.72 8.22 14.66
CA PHE A 264 13.36 8.49 16.04
C PHE A 264 11.97 7.91 16.32
N LEU A 265 11.64 7.71 17.60
CA LEU A 265 10.28 7.32 18.00
C LEU A 265 9.42 8.59 18.12
N PRO A 266 8.37 8.76 17.29
CA PRO A 266 7.42 9.84 17.46
C PRO A 266 6.60 9.63 18.75
N GLU A 267 6.03 10.71 19.27
CA GLU A 267 5.09 10.58 20.38
C GLU A 267 3.85 9.80 19.92
N PRO A 268 3.22 8.98 20.78
CA PRO A 268 2.11 8.11 20.37
C PRO A 268 0.92 8.83 19.70
N SER A 269 0.67 10.09 20.06
CA SER A 269 -0.40 10.92 19.49
C SER A 269 -0.06 11.60 18.16
N ASN A 270 1.18 11.50 17.71
CA ASN A 270 1.70 12.36 16.64
C ASN A 270 1.69 11.69 15.26
N GLY A 271 1.06 10.52 15.10
CA GLY A 271 0.88 9.90 13.79
C GLY A 271 -0.20 10.61 12.97
N LEU A 272 0.15 11.14 11.79
CA LEU A 272 -0.78 11.79 10.86
C LEU A 272 -1.31 10.84 9.78
N GLY A 273 -0.95 9.55 9.88
CA GLY A 273 -1.37 8.53 8.93
C GLY A 273 -0.33 8.28 7.84
N GLY A 274 -0.82 7.85 6.68
CA GLY A 274 0.01 7.51 5.53
C GLY A 274 -0.77 7.66 4.23
N TRP A 275 -0.05 7.67 3.11
CA TRP A 275 -0.64 7.64 1.77
C TRP A 275 -0.09 6.45 0.99
N ALA A 276 -0.96 5.78 0.25
CA ALA A 276 -0.60 4.73 -0.69
C ALA A 276 -1.43 4.89 -1.98
N PRO A 277 -0.93 4.37 -3.13
CA PRO A 277 -1.65 4.34 -4.39
C PRO A 277 -3.10 3.86 -4.26
N GLY A 278 -4.06 4.67 -4.70
CA GLY A 278 -5.49 4.34 -4.64
C GLY A 278 -6.20 4.72 -3.34
N LEU A 279 -5.48 5.20 -2.31
CA LEU A 279 -6.09 5.81 -1.14
C LEU A 279 -6.75 7.13 -1.54
N VAL A 280 -8.05 7.25 -1.25
CA VAL A 280 -8.81 8.49 -1.45
C VAL A 280 -8.80 9.26 -0.13
N PRO A 281 -8.32 10.51 -0.10
CA PRO A 281 -8.30 11.31 1.11
C PRO A 281 -9.73 11.63 1.57
N GLN A 282 -9.94 11.71 2.87
CA GLN A 282 -11.24 12.05 3.46
C GLN A 282 -11.08 13.12 4.53
N ARG A 283 -12.10 13.97 4.67
CA ARG A 283 -12.21 14.91 5.78
C ARG A 283 -12.76 14.19 6.99
N LEU A 284 -12.20 14.50 8.16
CA LEU A 284 -12.82 14.22 9.43
C LEU A 284 -14.18 14.95 9.52
N PRO A 285 -15.16 14.38 10.24
CA PRO A 285 -16.45 15.03 10.46
C PRO A 285 -16.32 16.40 11.13
N ASP A 286 -17.32 17.25 10.93
CA ASP A 286 -17.39 18.56 11.59
C ASP A 286 -17.26 18.42 13.11
N GLY A 287 -16.46 19.30 13.71
CA GLY A 287 -16.17 19.29 15.15
C GLY A 287 -15.11 18.27 15.58
N VAL A 288 -14.56 17.46 14.66
CA VAL A 288 -13.42 16.57 14.92
C VAL A 288 -12.16 17.19 14.32
N GLY A 289 -11.05 17.17 15.05
CA GLY A 289 -9.77 17.66 14.56
C GLY A 289 -8.57 16.91 15.13
N GLN A 290 -7.56 16.67 14.31
CA GLN A 290 -6.27 16.20 14.79
C GLN A 290 -5.38 17.40 15.12
N ARG A 291 -4.86 17.46 16.35
CA ARG A 291 -4.03 18.59 16.78
C ARG A 291 -2.68 18.57 16.06
N LEU A 292 -2.33 19.70 15.47
CA LEU A 292 -1.01 20.04 14.95
C LEU A 292 -0.45 21.16 15.82
N PRO A 293 0.47 20.86 16.76
CA PRO A 293 1.02 21.85 17.68
C PRO A 293 1.71 23.00 16.95
N LYS A 294 1.66 24.19 17.54
CA LYS A 294 2.42 25.36 17.05
C LYS A 294 3.91 25.05 16.92
N ASP A 295 4.55 25.67 15.94
CA ASP A 295 5.99 25.55 15.67
C ASP A 295 6.53 24.10 15.60
N SER A 296 5.68 23.15 15.19
CA SER A 296 6.08 21.75 14.98
C SER A 296 6.51 21.50 13.53
N ASP A 297 7.22 20.40 13.31
CA ASP A 297 7.51 19.90 11.96
C ASP A 297 6.53 18.78 11.61
N ILE A 298 6.10 18.72 10.34
CA ILE A 298 5.55 17.50 9.75
C ILE A 298 6.70 16.76 9.08
N VAL A 299 6.92 15.51 9.45
CA VAL A 299 7.96 14.66 8.85
C VAL A 299 7.28 13.60 8.03
N VAL A 300 7.65 13.50 6.75
CA VAL A 300 7.12 12.50 5.82
C VAL A 300 8.22 11.54 5.47
N GLN A 301 8.10 10.28 5.89
CA GLN A 301 8.88 9.20 5.31
C GLN A 301 8.25 8.80 3.98
N ILE A 302 9.03 8.86 2.92
CA ILE A 302 8.68 8.43 1.58
C ILE A 302 9.43 7.14 1.29
N HIS A 303 8.69 6.09 0.97
CA HIS A 303 9.25 4.85 0.45
C HIS A 303 9.25 4.92 -1.08
N TYR A 304 10.45 4.94 -1.66
CA TYR A 304 10.66 4.96 -3.10
C TYR A 304 11.00 3.58 -3.66
N HIS A 305 10.27 3.19 -4.71
CA HIS A 305 10.62 2.10 -5.62
C HIS A 305 11.46 2.62 -6.77
N ARG A 306 12.44 1.82 -7.19
CA ARG A 306 13.30 2.14 -8.32
C ARG A 306 12.73 1.59 -9.61
N THR A 307 12.84 2.34 -10.70
CA THR A 307 12.27 1.98 -12.01
C THR A 307 13.32 1.43 -12.99
N GLY A 308 14.58 1.31 -12.58
CA GLY A 308 15.70 1.04 -13.49
C GLY A 308 16.21 2.31 -14.20
N LYS A 309 15.68 3.49 -13.86
CA LYS A 309 16.14 4.80 -14.34
C LYS A 309 16.29 5.76 -13.17
N GLU A 310 17.16 6.76 -13.32
CA GLU A 310 17.17 7.88 -12.39
C GLU A 310 15.85 8.63 -12.52
N GLU A 311 15.19 8.85 -11.40
CA GLU A 311 13.85 9.43 -11.31
C GLU A 311 13.87 10.56 -10.28
N HIS A 312 13.02 11.56 -10.50
CA HIS A 312 12.93 12.74 -9.64
C HIS A 312 11.56 12.78 -8.99
N ASP A 313 11.50 13.17 -7.71
CA ASP A 313 10.26 13.38 -6.98
C ASP A 313 10.27 14.70 -6.22
N ARG A 314 9.12 15.37 -6.21
CA ARG A 314 8.86 16.59 -5.46
C ARG A 314 7.48 16.53 -4.83
N THR A 315 7.36 15.67 -3.83
CA THR A 315 6.13 15.45 -3.07
C THR A 315 5.65 16.71 -2.35
N ARG A 316 4.33 16.90 -2.32
CA ARG A 316 3.63 17.98 -1.63
C ARG A 316 2.61 17.46 -0.64
N LEU A 317 2.32 18.26 0.38
CA LEU A 317 1.27 18.03 1.36
C LEU A 317 0.25 19.17 1.30
N GLY A 318 -1.03 18.83 1.16
CA GLY A 318 -2.15 19.73 1.36
C GLY A 318 -2.66 19.55 2.79
N LEU A 319 -2.62 20.62 3.58
CA LEU A 319 -3.22 20.66 4.91
C LEU A 319 -4.59 21.31 4.83
N TYR A 320 -5.57 20.66 5.47
CA TYR A 320 -6.90 21.21 5.62
C TYR A 320 -7.25 21.31 7.08
N PHE A 321 -7.71 22.48 7.52
CA PHE A 321 -8.06 22.72 8.91
C PHE A 321 -9.54 22.44 9.19
N ALA A 322 -9.85 22.12 10.44
CA ALA A 322 -11.22 22.02 10.92
C ALA A 322 -11.91 23.39 10.84
N LYS A 323 -13.15 23.42 10.37
CA LYS A 323 -13.96 24.63 10.31
C LYS A 323 -14.79 24.73 11.59
N GLY A 324 -14.70 25.85 12.30
CA GLY A 324 -15.42 26.06 13.55
C GLY A 324 -14.78 25.36 14.75
N PRO A 325 -15.49 25.26 15.89
CA PRO A 325 -14.93 24.75 17.14
C PRO A 325 -14.71 23.23 17.08
N VAL A 326 -13.50 22.79 17.44
CA VAL A 326 -13.18 21.37 17.65
C VAL A 326 -13.68 20.93 19.02
N ARG A 327 -14.44 19.83 19.03
CA ARG A 327 -15.06 19.23 20.23
C ARG A 327 -14.52 17.83 20.51
N GLU A 328 -13.97 17.17 19.50
CA GLU A 328 -13.34 15.87 19.62
C GLU A 328 -11.97 15.87 18.95
N TYR A 329 -11.00 15.25 19.61
CA TYR A 329 -9.60 15.26 19.20
C TYR A 329 -9.22 13.89 18.71
N LEU A 330 -8.78 13.79 17.45
CA LEU A 330 -8.34 12.53 16.86
C LEU A 330 -6.91 12.19 17.30
N THR A 331 -6.70 10.95 17.76
CA THR A 331 -5.38 10.32 17.91
C THR A 331 -5.31 8.98 17.20
N ALA A 332 -4.11 8.42 17.06
CA ALA A 332 -3.89 7.01 16.82
C ALA A 332 -3.61 6.24 18.13
N ILE A 333 -4.27 5.09 18.32
CA ILE A 333 -3.92 4.11 19.37
C ILE A 333 -3.46 2.79 18.73
N PRO A 334 -2.34 2.20 19.18
CA PRO A 334 -1.88 0.92 18.66
C PRO A 334 -2.50 -0.27 19.41
N VAL A 335 -3.22 -1.15 18.70
CA VAL A 335 -3.56 -2.50 19.21
C VAL A 335 -2.43 -3.44 18.84
N THR A 336 -1.56 -3.75 19.81
CA THR A 336 -0.28 -4.43 19.58
C THR A 336 -0.38 -5.92 19.87
N GLY A 337 -0.02 -6.77 18.90
CA GLY A 337 0.21 -8.18 19.10
C GLY A 337 1.57 -8.41 19.75
N LEU A 338 1.59 -9.06 20.91
CA LEU A 338 2.81 -9.24 21.70
C LEU A 338 3.47 -10.59 21.38
N PHE A 339 4.72 -10.55 20.93
CA PHE A 339 5.56 -11.73 20.72
C PHE A 339 7.04 -11.33 20.77
N TRP A 340 7.90 -12.28 21.15
CA TRP A 340 9.35 -12.06 21.16
C TRP A 340 10.00 -12.45 19.82
N GLN A 341 9.65 -13.62 19.31
CA GLN A 341 10.14 -14.12 18.02
C GLN A 341 9.16 -15.10 17.39
N VAL A 342 9.13 -15.12 16.05
CA VAL A 342 8.52 -16.17 15.23
C VAL A 342 9.56 -17.29 15.05
N PRO A 343 9.30 -18.53 15.51
CA PRO A 343 10.26 -19.65 15.38
C PRO A 343 10.57 -20.01 13.92
N PRO A 344 11.80 -20.44 13.60
CA PRO A 344 12.13 -20.94 12.26
C PRO A 344 11.32 -22.20 11.94
N GLY A 345 10.87 -22.32 10.68
CA GLY A 345 10.11 -23.49 10.21
C GLY A 345 8.61 -23.46 10.56
N ALA A 346 8.15 -22.49 11.35
CA ALA A 346 6.75 -22.38 11.73
C ALA A 346 5.87 -22.01 10.52
N LYS A 347 5.00 -22.93 10.08
CA LYS A 347 4.02 -22.68 9.01
C LYS A 347 2.86 -21.78 9.46
N GLU A 348 2.58 -21.81 10.76
CA GLU A 348 1.57 -21.00 11.43
C GLU A 348 2.05 -20.66 12.85
N PHE A 349 2.45 -19.42 13.06
CA PHE A 349 2.70 -18.86 14.38
C PHE A 349 1.63 -17.80 14.67
N LYS A 350 0.79 -18.05 15.68
CA LYS A 350 -0.36 -17.19 15.99
C LYS A 350 -0.02 -16.22 17.12
N VAL A 351 -0.33 -14.94 16.90
CA VAL A 351 -0.18 -13.85 17.87
C VAL A 351 -1.56 -13.29 18.19
N ASP A 352 -1.80 -13.06 19.48
CA ASP A 352 -3.07 -12.56 19.99
C ASP A 352 -2.83 -11.65 21.19
N SER A 353 -3.45 -10.47 21.18
CA SER A 353 -3.36 -9.50 22.27
C SER A 353 -4.55 -8.55 22.23
N SER A 354 -4.83 -7.89 23.35
CA SER A 354 -5.93 -6.93 23.43
C SER A 354 -5.66 -5.74 24.32
N ILE A 355 -6.40 -4.67 24.08
CA ILE A 355 -6.48 -3.49 24.93
C ILE A 355 -7.93 -3.26 25.35
N THR A 356 -8.14 -2.59 26.48
CA THR A 356 -9.45 -2.11 26.92
C THR A 356 -9.47 -0.59 26.90
N LEU A 357 -10.46 0.00 26.22
CA LEU A 357 -10.66 1.45 26.16
C LEU A 357 -11.09 1.97 27.54
N THR A 358 -10.44 3.04 28.02
CA THR A 358 -10.74 3.61 29.34
C THR A 358 -11.72 4.78 29.33
N GLU A 359 -12.14 5.18 28.13
CA GLU A 359 -13.06 6.28 27.84
C GLU A 359 -13.94 5.93 26.63
N ASP A 360 -15.01 6.69 26.43
CA ASP A 360 -15.83 6.60 25.23
C ASP A 360 -15.08 7.25 24.06
N VAL A 361 -14.98 6.55 22.94
CA VAL A 361 -14.32 7.05 21.73
C VAL A 361 -15.14 6.78 20.49
N LYS A 362 -14.80 7.44 19.38
CA LYS A 362 -15.29 7.08 18.04
C LYS A 362 -14.13 6.60 17.19
N LEU A 363 -14.23 5.40 16.62
CA LEU A 363 -13.28 4.87 15.65
C LEU A 363 -13.55 5.48 14.28
N HIS A 364 -12.50 5.94 13.59
CA HIS A 364 -12.58 6.54 12.26
C HIS A 364 -11.92 5.69 11.19
N TRP A 365 -10.79 5.07 11.50
CA TRP A 365 -10.01 4.29 10.55
C TRP A 365 -9.12 3.26 11.23
N MET A 366 -8.66 2.28 10.45
CA MET A 366 -7.77 1.21 10.91
C MET A 366 -6.62 0.99 9.93
N VAL A 367 -5.41 0.79 10.43
CA VAL A 367 -4.21 0.42 9.65
C VAL A 367 -3.62 -0.86 10.22
N PRO A 368 -3.98 -2.04 9.69
CA PRO A 368 -3.29 -3.29 9.98
C PRO A 368 -1.86 -3.27 9.45
N HIS A 369 -0.90 -3.79 10.21
CA HIS A 369 0.52 -3.73 9.90
C HIS A 369 1.29 -4.97 10.39
N MET A 370 1.98 -5.63 9.46
CA MET A 370 2.93 -6.74 9.64
C MET A 370 4.04 -6.66 8.59
N HIS A 371 5.07 -7.49 8.67
CA HIS A 371 6.12 -7.57 7.65
C HIS A 371 5.95 -8.79 6.72
N LEU A 372 7.06 -9.35 6.23
CA LEU A 372 7.10 -10.33 5.14
C LEU A 372 6.53 -11.71 5.50
N LEU A 373 6.56 -12.09 6.77
CA LEU A 373 6.08 -13.38 7.24
C LEU A 373 4.58 -13.37 7.55
N GLY A 374 3.92 -12.21 7.55
CA GLY A 374 2.49 -12.14 7.82
C GLY A 374 1.65 -12.94 6.83
N LYS A 375 0.66 -13.69 7.33
CA LYS A 375 -0.34 -14.42 6.53
C LYS A 375 -1.71 -13.79 6.61
N ASP A 376 -2.13 -13.42 7.81
CA ASP A 376 -3.44 -12.83 8.07
C ASP A 376 -3.40 -11.96 9.33
N ILE A 377 -4.29 -10.97 9.38
CA ILE A 377 -4.50 -10.10 10.53
C ILE A 377 -5.97 -9.71 10.65
N GLU A 378 -6.47 -9.68 11.87
CA GLU A 378 -7.86 -9.34 12.19
C GLU A 378 -7.93 -8.48 13.46
N LEU A 379 -8.65 -7.36 13.38
CA LEU A 379 -9.05 -6.55 14.53
C LEU A 379 -10.49 -6.89 14.91
N LEU A 380 -10.68 -7.22 16.18
CA LEU A 380 -11.97 -7.55 16.77
C LEU A 380 -12.32 -6.52 17.85
N ALA A 381 -13.61 -6.27 18.03
CA ALA A 381 -14.15 -5.44 19.12
C ALA A 381 -15.20 -6.21 19.91
N THR A 382 -15.11 -6.15 21.24
CA THR A 382 -16.14 -6.63 22.18
C THR A 382 -16.61 -5.45 23.00
N ARG A 383 -17.79 -4.91 22.67
CA ARG A 383 -18.44 -3.84 23.45
C ARG A 383 -19.05 -4.43 24.75
N PRO A 384 -19.20 -3.66 25.83
CA PRO A 384 -19.78 -4.16 27.08
C PRO A 384 -21.15 -4.81 26.86
N GLY A 385 -21.31 -6.07 27.29
CA GLY A 385 -22.55 -6.83 27.14
C GLY A 385 -22.83 -7.36 25.72
N GLU A 386 -21.95 -7.12 24.75
CA GLU A 386 -22.10 -7.59 23.38
C GLU A 386 -21.15 -8.75 23.03
N LYS A 387 -21.45 -9.43 21.93
CA LYS A 387 -20.55 -10.43 21.34
C LYS A 387 -19.39 -9.76 20.60
N GLU A 388 -18.24 -10.45 20.56
CA GLU A 388 -17.07 -10.07 19.76
C GLU A 388 -17.46 -9.96 18.26
N LYS A 389 -17.06 -8.86 17.61
CA LYS A 389 -17.30 -8.58 16.19
C LYS A 389 -16.01 -8.22 15.48
N SER A 390 -15.87 -8.63 14.22
CA SER A 390 -14.74 -8.24 13.36
C SER A 390 -14.93 -6.80 12.88
N LEU A 391 -13.90 -5.97 13.06
CA LEU A 391 -13.86 -4.59 12.55
C LEU A 391 -13.12 -4.53 11.21
N VAL A 392 -12.00 -5.25 11.09
CA VAL A 392 -11.27 -5.40 9.84
C VAL A 392 -10.53 -6.73 9.84
N LYS A 393 -10.61 -7.48 8.73
CA LYS A 393 -9.93 -8.76 8.54
C LYS A 393 -9.28 -8.83 7.18
N LEU A 394 -7.98 -9.05 7.15
CA LEU A 394 -7.19 -9.32 5.95
C LEU A 394 -6.81 -10.81 5.97
N PRO A 395 -7.49 -11.68 5.22
CA PRO A 395 -7.25 -13.12 5.24
C PRO A 395 -6.01 -13.55 4.45
N ALA A 396 -5.46 -12.64 3.63
CA ALA A 396 -4.25 -12.83 2.85
C ALA A 396 -3.44 -11.53 2.91
N TRP A 397 -2.59 -11.44 3.93
CA TRP A 397 -1.67 -10.34 4.13
C TRP A 397 -0.74 -10.18 2.92
N ASP A 398 -0.48 -8.94 2.54
CA ASP A 398 0.43 -8.59 1.47
C ASP A 398 1.22 -7.36 1.90
N TYR A 399 2.52 -7.55 2.14
CA TYR A 399 3.42 -6.51 2.62
C TYR A 399 3.44 -5.26 1.71
N ASN A 400 3.12 -5.42 0.42
CA ASN A 400 3.09 -4.30 -0.51
C ASN A 400 1.83 -3.42 -0.37
N TRP A 401 0.76 -3.94 0.24
CA TRP A 401 -0.54 -3.28 0.34
C TRP A 401 -0.93 -2.98 1.80
N GLN A 402 -0.19 -2.07 2.41
CA GLN A 402 -0.41 -1.61 3.78
C GLN A 402 -1.22 -0.31 3.79
N GLU A 403 -2.53 -0.44 3.62
CA GLU A 403 -3.42 0.70 3.46
C GLU A 403 -4.13 1.12 4.75
N MET A 404 -4.62 2.36 4.75
CA MET A 404 -5.55 2.87 5.75
C MET A 404 -7.01 2.60 5.34
N TYR A 405 -7.73 1.85 6.16
CA TYR A 405 -9.14 1.54 5.94
C TYR A 405 -10.02 2.51 6.72
N MET A 406 -10.58 3.49 6.02
CA MET A 406 -11.51 4.49 6.56
C MET A 406 -12.90 3.88 6.78
N LEU A 407 -13.58 4.25 7.86
CA LEU A 407 -15.01 3.98 8.04
C LEU A 407 -15.83 5.04 7.31
N LYS A 408 -16.98 4.64 6.76
CA LYS A 408 -17.96 5.57 6.15
C LYS A 408 -18.50 6.57 7.16
N GLU A 409 -18.73 6.09 8.38
CA GLU A 409 -19.21 6.87 9.53
C GLU A 409 -18.38 6.46 10.76
N PRO A 410 -17.97 7.41 11.61
CA PRO A 410 -17.25 7.08 12.83
C PRO A 410 -18.06 6.14 13.72
N MET A 411 -17.45 5.04 14.14
CA MET A 411 -18.12 4.02 14.95
C MET A 411 -17.97 4.32 16.45
N PRO A 412 -19.06 4.54 17.20
CA PRO A 412 -18.98 4.72 18.65
C PRO A 412 -18.52 3.43 19.35
N LEU A 413 -17.48 3.56 20.16
CA LEU A 413 -16.94 2.51 21.01
C LEU A 413 -16.99 2.98 22.47
N PRO A 414 -17.91 2.46 23.29
CA PRO A 414 -18.02 2.89 24.68
C PRO A 414 -16.82 2.43 25.49
N LYS A 415 -16.56 3.12 26.60
CA LYS A 415 -15.62 2.73 27.66
C LYS A 415 -15.83 1.26 28.04
N GLY A 416 -14.73 0.54 28.23
CA GLY A 416 -14.75 -0.89 28.51
C GLY A 416 -14.82 -1.78 27.28
N THR A 417 -14.96 -1.21 26.07
CA THR A 417 -14.76 -1.96 24.82
C THR A 417 -13.38 -2.58 24.79
N VAL A 418 -13.31 -3.87 24.47
CA VAL A 418 -12.06 -4.61 24.28
C VAL A 418 -11.75 -4.66 22.79
N LEU A 419 -10.59 -4.12 22.39
CA LEU A 419 -10.05 -4.25 21.04
C LEU A 419 -8.98 -5.33 21.04
N ARG A 420 -9.10 -6.33 20.18
CA ARG A 420 -8.23 -7.50 20.12
C ARG A 420 -7.68 -7.69 18.73
N VAL A 421 -6.36 -7.81 18.61
CA VAL A 421 -5.68 -8.18 17.38
C VAL A 421 -5.38 -9.67 17.38
N LYS A 422 -5.66 -10.35 16.27
CA LYS A 422 -5.23 -11.72 15.97
C LYS A 422 -4.43 -11.67 14.67
N ALA A 423 -3.28 -12.35 14.64
CA ALA A 423 -2.47 -12.44 13.42
C ALA A 423 -1.75 -13.79 13.33
N THR A 424 -1.45 -14.23 12.10
CA THR A 424 -0.68 -15.46 11.85
C THR A 424 0.54 -15.16 11.00
N TYR A 425 1.68 -15.79 11.31
CA TYR A 425 2.92 -15.71 10.55
C TYR A 425 3.32 -17.07 9.96
N ASP A 426 3.98 -17.05 8.80
CA ASP A 426 4.63 -18.19 8.13
C ASP A 426 6.14 -17.96 8.01
N ASN A 427 6.91 -18.57 8.91
CA ASN A 427 8.38 -18.59 8.88
C ASN A 427 8.91 -19.94 8.37
N SER A 428 8.17 -20.61 7.48
CA SER A 428 8.61 -21.86 6.86
C SER A 428 9.43 -21.64 5.60
N GLU A 429 10.10 -22.69 5.12
CA GLU A 429 10.79 -22.72 3.81
C GLU A 429 9.83 -22.53 2.64
N GLY A 430 8.53 -22.84 2.83
CA GLY A 430 7.50 -22.72 1.81
C GLY A 430 6.98 -21.30 1.62
N ASN A 431 7.32 -20.35 2.52
CA ASN A 431 6.95 -18.96 2.34
C ASN A 431 7.94 -18.29 1.36
N PRO A 432 7.51 -17.92 0.13
CA PRO A 432 8.36 -17.25 -0.86
C PRO A 432 8.85 -15.87 -0.41
N LEU A 433 8.15 -15.25 0.55
CA LEU A 433 8.52 -13.96 1.12
C LEU A 433 9.45 -14.10 2.32
N ASN A 434 9.81 -15.33 2.74
CA ASN A 434 10.74 -15.50 3.85
C ASN A 434 12.10 -14.90 3.47
N PRO A 435 12.60 -13.88 4.20
CA PRO A 435 13.88 -13.24 3.87
C PRO A 435 15.09 -14.11 4.21
N ASN A 436 14.88 -15.31 4.76
CA ASN A 436 15.94 -16.24 5.15
C ASN A 436 15.76 -17.61 4.47
N SER A 437 16.82 -18.08 3.82
CA SER A 437 16.91 -19.44 3.28
C SER A 437 18.25 -20.06 3.74
N PRO A 438 18.24 -21.02 4.70
CA PRO A 438 17.09 -21.59 5.40
C PRO A 438 16.45 -20.62 6.42
N PRO A 439 15.20 -20.86 6.88
CA PRO A 439 14.51 -20.03 7.87
C PRO A 439 15.29 -19.85 9.17
N LYS A 440 15.22 -18.66 9.74
CA LYS A 440 15.86 -18.28 11.02
C LYS A 440 14.82 -17.73 11.99
N PRO A 441 15.06 -17.73 13.31
CA PRO A 441 14.20 -17.03 14.25
C PRO A 441 14.07 -15.55 13.86
N VAL A 442 12.84 -15.06 13.71
CA VAL A 442 12.57 -13.66 13.35
C VAL A 442 11.99 -12.94 14.55
N ARG A 443 12.69 -11.91 15.04
CA ARG A 443 12.31 -11.16 16.24
C ARG A 443 11.36 -10.01 15.91
N PHE A 444 10.69 -9.50 16.95
CA PHE A 444 10.04 -8.20 16.86
C PHE A 444 11.05 -7.10 16.48
N GLY A 445 10.73 -6.25 15.51
CA GLY A 445 11.57 -5.11 15.14
C GLY A 445 11.14 -4.41 13.85
N GLU A 446 11.67 -3.22 13.62
CA GLU A 446 11.26 -2.32 12.53
C GLU A 446 11.80 -2.70 11.13
N GLN A 447 12.74 -3.64 11.02
CA GLN A 447 13.21 -4.04 9.70
C GLN A 447 12.15 -4.88 9.00
N THR A 448 12.02 -4.72 7.68
CA THR A 448 11.19 -5.60 6.83
C THR A 448 11.53 -7.09 7.02
N THR A 449 12.76 -7.42 7.42
CA THR A 449 13.23 -8.78 7.72
C THR A 449 13.07 -9.20 9.19
N ASN A 450 12.58 -8.30 10.04
CA ASN A 450 12.03 -8.56 11.36
C ASN A 450 10.50 -8.65 11.26
N GLU A 451 9.78 -8.78 12.36
CA GLU A 451 8.32 -8.76 12.36
C GLU A 451 7.70 -7.73 13.30
N MET A 452 6.46 -7.36 13.00
CA MET A 452 5.61 -6.48 13.80
C MET A 452 4.17 -6.96 13.76
N CYS A 453 3.40 -6.64 14.81
CA CYS A 453 1.97 -6.93 14.86
C CYS A 453 1.24 -5.71 15.40
N PHE A 454 0.67 -4.88 14.52
CA PHE A 454 -0.11 -3.73 14.93
C PHE A 454 -1.41 -3.64 14.15
N VAL A 455 -2.45 -3.14 14.81
CA VAL A 455 -3.52 -2.41 14.13
C VAL A 455 -3.59 -1.03 14.76
N PHE A 456 -3.20 0.00 14.00
CA PHE A 456 -3.36 1.38 14.44
C PHE A 456 -4.81 1.80 14.23
N CYS A 457 -5.44 2.32 15.27
CA CYS A 457 -6.83 2.76 15.23
C CYS A 457 -6.89 4.28 15.41
N GLY A 458 -7.45 4.98 14.45
CA GLY A 458 -7.76 6.40 14.58
C GLY A 458 -9.00 6.59 15.41
N VAL A 459 -8.88 7.15 16.60
CA VAL A 459 -9.99 7.35 17.53
C VAL A 459 -10.12 8.81 17.94
N SER A 460 -11.34 9.31 18.07
CA SER A 460 -11.61 10.64 18.62
C SER A 460 -12.32 10.56 19.97
N SER A 461 -12.00 11.50 20.87
CA SER A 461 -12.75 11.72 22.11
C SER A 461 -12.74 13.21 22.49
N PRO A 462 -13.61 13.64 23.44
CA PRO A 462 -13.56 15.02 23.95
C PRO A 462 -12.30 15.37 24.75
N ASP A 463 -11.50 14.38 25.17
CA ASP A 463 -10.22 14.62 25.86
C ASP A 463 -9.15 14.98 24.80
N PRO A 464 -8.49 16.15 24.91
CA PRO A 464 -7.44 16.57 23.97
C PRO A 464 -6.11 15.82 24.11
N GLY A 465 -5.97 14.95 25.12
CA GLY A 465 -4.78 14.13 25.33
C GLY A 465 -4.69 12.89 24.43
N TRP A 466 -3.58 12.15 24.56
CA TRP A 466 -3.49 10.81 23.98
C TRP A 466 -4.50 9.89 24.66
N GLN A 467 -5.45 9.35 23.89
CA GLN A 467 -6.52 8.50 24.43
C GLN A 467 -5.96 7.31 25.18
N LYS A 468 -6.40 7.16 26.42
CA LYS A 468 -5.86 6.17 27.34
C LYS A 468 -6.52 4.81 27.11
N PHE A 469 -5.71 3.77 27.20
CA PHE A 469 -6.17 2.39 27.16
C PHE A 469 -5.34 1.54 28.12
N ARG A 470 -5.92 0.41 28.54
CA ARG A 470 -5.24 -0.58 29.37
C ARG A 470 -4.84 -1.77 28.51
N ILE A 471 -3.56 -2.10 28.49
CA ILE A 471 -3.08 -3.35 27.89
C ILE A 471 -3.55 -4.52 28.75
N ASN A 472 -4.17 -5.52 28.13
CA ASN A 472 -4.58 -6.74 28.81
C ASN A 472 -3.46 -7.77 28.66
N TRP A 473 -2.59 -7.85 29.66
CA TRP A 473 -1.58 -8.90 29.76
C TRP A 473 -2.29 -10.25 29.97
N ARG A 474 -1.90 -11.26 29.20
CA ARG A 474 -2.35 -12.64 29.35
C ARG A 474 -1.24 -13.50 29.92
#